data_AF-A0A9D4YYU7-F1
#
_entry.id   AF-A0A9D4YYU7-F1
#
_cell.length_a   1.000
_cell.length_b   1.000
_cell.length_c   1.000
_cell.angle_alpha   90.00
_cell.angle_beta   90.00
_cell.angle_gamma   90.00
#
_symmetry.space_group_name_H-M   'P 1'
#
loop_
_entity.id
_entity.type
_entity.pdbx_description
1 polymer ?
#
loop_
_entity_poly.entity_id
_entity_poly.type
_entity_poly.pdbx_seq_one_letter_code
_entity_poly.pdbx_strand_id
1 'polypeptide(L)'
;MIEKSHFGVLKLYRDCLRLADYISTQGGSRRVLREQVRQAFKKNKEESDPVKIEEQKEAAVRGLSNYMFHEAQRMAKEEVQKGNDNFDG
;
A
#
# COMPACT_ATOMS: atom_id res chain seq x y z
N MET A 1 1.19 -1.82 26.66
CA MET A 1 1.62 -2.62 25.49
C MET A 1 0.56 -2.44 24.42
N ILE A 2 0.91 -1.85 23.28
CA ILE A 2 -0.02 -1.65 22.16
C ILE A 2 -0.45 -3.04 21.68
N GLU A 3 -1.76 -3.30 21.64
CA GLU A 3 -2.32 -4.52 21.05
C GLU A 3 -1.72 -4.70 19.67
N LYS A 4 -0.89 -5.75 19.49
CA LYS A 4 -0.40 -6.13 18.17
C LYS A 4 -1.61 -6.52 17.36
N SER A 5 -2.04 -5.62 16.47
CA SER A 5 -3.20 -5.85 15.65
C SER A 5 -3.05 -7.16 14.88
N HIS A 6 -3.87 -8.16 15.23
CA HIS A 6 -3.82 -9.48 14.65
C HIS A 6 -4.58 -9.49 13.31
N PHE A 7 -4.09 -8.72 12.33
CA PHE A 7 -4.62 -8.83 10.98
C PHE A 7 -4.10 -10.13 10.35
N GLY A 8 -5.01 -10.98 9.86
CA GLY A 8 -4.63 -12.19 9.15
C GLY A 8 -3.83 -11.89 7.89
N VAL A 9 -2.81 -12.71 7.59
CA VAL A 9 -1.94 -12.57 6.40
C VAL A 9 -2.76 -12.46 5.10
N LEU A 10 -3.88 -13.17 5.02
CA LEU A 10 -4.80 -13.10 3.88
C LEU A 10 -5.44 -11.73 3.69
N LYS A 11 -5.77 -11.02 4.77
CA LYS A 11 -6.32 -9.66 4.69
C LYS A 11 -5.25 -8.70 4.18
N LEU A 12 -4.05 -8.76 4.74
CA LEU A 12 -2.91 -7.94 4.31
C LEU A 12 -2.58 -8.15 2.83
N TYR A 13 -2.58 -9.40 2.37
CA TYR A 13 -2.40 -9.72 0.95
C TYR A 13 -3.48 -9.08 0.06
N ARG A 14 -4.75 -9.18 0.45
CA ARG A 14 -5.87 -8.56 -0.30
C ARG A 14 -5.74 -7.04 -0.33
N ASP A 15 -5.33 -6.43 0.77
CA ASP A 15 -5.15 -4.98 0.86
C ASP A 15 -3.99 -4.51 -0.04
N CYS A 16 -2.86 -5.23 -0.07
CA CYS A 16 -1.79 -4.96 -1.04
C CYS A 16 -2.25 -5.11 -2.50
N LEU A 17 -3.07 -6.10 -2.82
CA LEU A 17 -3.61 -6.26 -4.17
C LEU A 17 -4.59 -5.14 -4.55
N ARG A 18 -5.42 -4.67 -3.63
CA ARG A 18 -6.32 -3.53 -3.85
C ARG A 18 -5.52 -2.26 -4.11
N LEU A 19 -4.44 -2.05 -3.36
CA LEU A 19 -3.55 -0.91 -3.59
C LEU A 19 -2.87 -1.00 -4.96
N ALA A 20 -2.38 -2.18 -5.34
CA ALA A 20 -1.78 -2.40 -6.66
C ALA A 20 -2.79 -2.12 -7.80
N ASP A 21 -4.05 -2.53 -7.63
CA ASP A 21 -5.12 -2.23 -8.58
C ASP A 21 -5.39 -0.71 -8.65
N TYR A 22 -5.43 -0.02 -7.51
CA TYR A 22 -5.61 1.43 -7.46
C TYR A 22 -4.45 2.17 -8.16
N ILE A 23 -3.20 1.85 -7.82
CA ILE A 23 -2.00 2.44 -8.45
C ILE A 23 -2.08 2.28 -9.96
N SER A 24 -2.52 1.12 -10.46
CA SER A 24 -2.62 0.88 -11.90
C SER A 24 -3.62 1.80 -12.62
N THR A 25 -4.58 2.39 -11.91
CA THR A 25 -5.49 3.41 -12.47
C THR A 25 -4.82 4.78 -12.61
N GLN A 26 -3.77 5.05 -11.82
CA GLN A 26 -2.98 6.29 -11.86
C GLN A 26 -1.81 6.21 -12.84
N GLY A 27 -1.53 5.02 -13.39
CA GLY A 27 -0.46 4.76 -14.35
C GLY A 27 0.30 3.47 -14.04
N GLY A 28 0.67 2.73 -15.08
CA GLY A 28 1.44 1.49 -14.96
C GLY A 28 0.62 0.20 -15.15
N SER A 29 1.33 -0.92 -15.34
CA SER A 29 0.69 -2.20 -15.64
C SER A 29 0.15 -2.87 -14.38
N ARG A 30 -1.18 -2.96 -14.27
CA ARG A 30 -1.89 -3.75 -13.24
C ARG A 30 -1.30 -5.15 -13.06
N ARG A 31 -0.99 -5.82 -14.17
CA ARG A 31 -0.42 -7.17 -14.17
C ARG A 31 0.92 -7.22 -13.43
N VAL A 32 1.81 -6.27 -13.74
CA VAL A 32 3.15 -6.20 -13.15
C VAL A 32 3.07 -5.90 -11.66
N LEU A 33 2.27 -4.91 -11.25
CA LEU A 33 2.13 -4.53 -9.84
C LEU A 33 1.56 -5.67 -9.00
N ARG A 34 0.52 -6.35 -9.48
CA ARG A 34 -0.04 -7.53 -8.79
C ARG A 34 0.97 -8.67 -8.71
N GLU A 35 1.76 -8.88 -9.75
CA GLU A 35 2.77 -9.94 -9.78
C GLU A 35 3.87 -9.67 -8.75
N GLN A 36 4.32 -8.43 -8.57
CA GLN A 36 5.27 -8.06 -7.53
C GLN A 36 4.74 -8.39 -6.12
N VAL A 37 3.47 -8.05 -5.84
CA VAL A 37 2.81 -8.41 -4.57
C VAL A 37 2.77 -9.93 -4.41
N ARG A 38 2.35 -10.67 -5.43
CA ARG A 38 2.30 -12.15 -5.42
C ARG A 38 3.68 -12.75 -5.13
N GLN A 39 4.72 -12.26 -5.78
CA GLN A 39 6.08 -12.76 -5.61
C GLN A 39 6.61 -12.50 -4.19
N ALA A 40 6.35 -11.31 -3.64
CA ALA A 40 6.74 -10.99 -2.26
C ALA A 40 6.12 -11.95 -1.23
N PHE A 41 4.82 -12.25 -1.34
CA PHE A 41 4.16 -13.20 -0.46
C PHE A 41 4.59 -14.65 -0.73
N LYS A 42 4.77 -15.03 -2.00
CA LYS A 42 5.23 -16.38 -2.39
C LYS A 42 6.64 -16.66 -1.87
N LYS A 43 7.54 -15.68 -1.91
CA LYS A 43 8.93 -15.79 -1.42
C LYS A 43 8.99 -16.11 0.07
N ASN A 44 8.02 -15.64 0.85
CA ASN A 44 7.99 -15.80 2.30
C ASN A 44 6.94 -16.82 2.78
N LYS A 45 6.31 -17.58 1.88
CA LYS A 45 5.21 -18.51 2.22
C LYS A 45 5.60 -19.65 3.16
N GLU A 46 6.89 -20.00 3.18
CA GLU A 46 7.47 -21.10 3.97
C GLU A 46 8.20 -20.57 5.22
N GLU A 47 8.11 -19.27 5.49
CA GLU A 47 8.68 -18.70 6.72
C GLU A 47 7.94 -19.26 7.94
N SER A 48 8.72 -19.71 8.92
CA SER A 48 8.23 -20.29 10.17
C SER A 48 8.68 -19.52 11.41
N ASP A 49 9.67 -18.63 11.27
CA ASP A 49 10.10 -17.76 12.37
C ASP A 49 9.01 -16.72 12.69
N PRO A 50 8.41 -16.77 13.89
CA PRO A 50 7.33 -15.85 14.26
C PRO A 50 7.78 -14.38 14.29
N VAL A 51 9.04 -14.10 14.63
CA VAL A 51 9.56 -12.71 14.67
C VAL A 51 9.63 -12.17 13.26
N LYS A 52 10.22 -12.94 12.35
CA LYS A 52 10.37 -12.56 10.94
C LYS A 52 9.03 -12.41 10.22
N ILE A 53 8.04 -13.25 10.53
CA ILE A 53 6.67 -13.11 10.02
C ILE A 53 6.07 -11.76 10.43
N GLU A 54 6.20 -11.38 11.70
CA GLU A 54 5.68 -10.10 12.18
C GLU A 54 6.41 -8.91 11.56
N GLU A 55 7.74 -8.95 11.46
CA GLU A 55 8.52 -7.90 10.79
C GLU A 55 8.10 -7.70 9.34
N GLN A 56 7.82 -8.79 8.62
CA GLN A 56 7.35 -8.74 7.24
C GLN A 56 5.93 -8.18 7.13
N LYS A 57 5.04 -8.54 8.06
CA LYS A 57 3.69 -7.95 8.14
C LYS A 57 3.78 -6.44 8.39
N GLU A 58 4.59 -6.02 9.37
CA GLU A 58 4.81 -4.62 9.70
C GLU A 58 5.43 -3.85 8.53
N ALA A 59 6.37 -4.45 7.79
CA ALA A 59 6.94 -3.85 6.59
C ALA A 59 5.87 -3.63 5.50
N ALA A 60 5.00 -4.61 5.25
CA ALA A 60 3.92 -4.47 4.29
C ALA A 60 2.87 -3.43 4.72
N VAL A 61 2.50 -3.40 6.01
CA VAL A 61 1.61 -2.38 6.58
C VAL A 61 2.21 -0.97 6.43
N ARG A 62 3.50 -0.80 6.75
CA ARG A 62 4.19 0.48 6.53
C ARG A 62 4.19 0.89 5.05
N GLY A 63 4.42 -0.06 4.14
CA GLY A 63 4.34 0.20 2.70
C GLY A 63 2.98 0.72 2.26
N LEU A 64 1.90 0.08 2.73
CA LEU A 64 0.51 0.51 2.47
C LEU A 64 0.28 1.93 3.02
N SER A 65 0.60 2.17 4.29
CA SER A 65 0.40 3.45 4.95
C SER A 65 1.17 4.59 4.28
N ASN A 66 2.43 4.35 3.92
CA ASN A 66 3.27 5.34 3.24
C ASN A 66 2.68 5.75 1.89
N TYR A 67 2.18 4.78 1.12
CA TYR A 67 1.54 5.10 -0.16
C TYR A 67 0.25 5.90 0.04
N MET A 68 -0.65 5.46 0.94
CA MET A 68 -1.91 6.17 1.18
C MET A 68 -1.65 7.61 1.67
N PHE A 69 -0.66 7.79 2.54
CA PHE A 69 -0.29 9.11 3.05
C PHE A 69 0.26 10.02 1.95
N HIS A 70 1.20 9.51 1.15
CA HIS A 70 1.74 10.24 -0.01
C HIS A 70 0.64 10.63 -1.00
N GLU A 71 -0.30 9.72 -1.25
CA GLU A 71 -1.43 9.96 -2.14
C GLU A 71 -2.40 11.01 -1.60
N ALA A 72 -2.73 10.95 -0.30
CA ALA A 72 -3.54 11.99 0.35
C ALA A 72 -2.88 13.37 0.26
N GLN A 73 -1.55 13.44 0.44
CA GLN A 73 -0.79 14.68 0.28
C GLN A 73 -0.82 15.19 -1.17
N ARG A 74 -0.72 14.30 -2.16
CA ARG A 74 -0.81 14.66 -3.59
C ARG A 74 -2.17 15.28 -3.91
N MET A 75 -3.25 14.61 -3.52
CA MET A 75 -4.62 15.10 -3.74
C MET A 75 -4.86 16.45 -3.06
N ALA A 76 -4.42 16.62 -1.82
CA ALA A 76 -4.56 17.89 -1.11
C ALA A 76 -3.84 19.05 -1.83
N LYS A 77 -2.65 18.81 -2.39
CA LYS A 77 -1.93 19.82 -3.18
C LYS A 77 -2.65 20.17 -4.49
N GLU A 78 -3.21 19.17 -5.17
CA GLU A 78 -3.95 19.38 -6.43
C GLU A 78 -5.22 20.22 -6.22
N GLU A 79 -5.93 20.03 -5.12
CA GLU A 79 -7.11 20.83 -4.79
C GLU A 79 -6.75 22.28 -4.45
N VAL A 80 -5.64 22.52 -3.74
CA VAL A 80 -5.14 23.87 -3.48
C VAL A 80 -4.75 24.57 -4.79
N GLN A 81 -4.07 23.87 -5.71
CA GLN A 81 -3.67 24.44 -7.00
C GLN A 81 -4.88 24.84 -7.84
N LYS A 82 -5.89 23.97 -7.97
CA LYS A 82 -7.14 24.30 -8.68
C LYS A 82 -7.86 25.50 -8.07
N GLY A 83 -7.83 25.63 -6.74
CA GLY A 83 -8.41 26.78 -6.05
C GLY A 83 -7.75 28.10 -6.45
N ASN A 84 -6.41 28.11 -6.55
CA ASN A 84 -5.66 29.28 -6.99
C ASN A 84 -5.90 29.59 -8.48
N ASP A 85 -5.88 28.58 -9.35
CA ASP A 85 -6.08 28.76 -10.80
C ASP A 85 -7.48 29.35 -11.12
N ASN A 86 -8.49 29.02 -10.31
CA ASN A 86 -9.85 29.56 -10.46
C ASN A 86 -10.02 30.99 -9.90
N PHE A 87 -9.07 31.49 -9.10
CA PHE A 87 -9.11 32.84 -8.53
C PHE A 87 -8.37 33.87 -9.39
N ASP A 88 -7.40 33.41 -10.19
CA ASP A 88 -6.54 34.24 -11.05
C ASP A 88 -7.03 34.35 -12.51
N GLY A 89 -8.21 33.80 -12.85
CA GLY A 89 -8.84 33.86 -14.18
C GLY A 89 -10.18 34.59 -14.19
#